data_AF-A0A9X0WCI7-F1
#
_entry.id   AF-A0A9X0WCI7-F1
#
_cell.length_a   1.000
_cell.length_b   1.000
_cell.length_c   1.000
_cell.angle_alpha   90.00
_cell.angle_beta   90.00
_cell.angle_gamma   90.00
#
_symmetry.space_group_name_H-M   'P 1'
#
loop_
_entity.id
_entity.type
_entity.pdbx_description
1 polymer ?
#
loop_
_entity_poly.entity_id
_entity_poly.type
_entity_poly.pdbx_seq_one_letter_code
_entity_poly.pdbx_strand_id
1 'polypeptide(L)'
;MSKSNYPLKAPESILAAARRAAARDGVSLNQFINTALAEKVAALEAEEVFTRRAAHADKARFLDALHRIGPEPPRPGDELPRD
;
A
#
# COMPACT_ATOMS: atom_id res chain seq x y z
N MET A 1 14.54 19.48 -14.71
CA MET A 1 14.72 18.73 -13.46
C MET A 1 16.18 18.37 -13.31
N SER A 2 16.85 18.85 -12.26
CA SER A 2 18.24 18.48 -11.98
C SER A 2 18.29 16.99 -11.63
N LYS A 3 19.02 16.18 -12.42
CA LYS A 3 19.27 14.76 -12.09
C LYS A 3 20.29 14.72 -10.96
N SER A 4 19.83 14.58 -9.71
CA SER A 4 20.72 14.29 -8.59
C SER A 4 21.10 12.80 -8.63
N ASN A 5 22.33 12.50 -9.02
CA ASN A 5 22.86 11.14 -8.90
C ASN A 5 23.37 10.93 -7.47
N TYR A 6 22.61 10.21 -6.64
CA TYR A 6 23.01 9.91 -5.27
C TYR A 6 23.67 8.52 -5.22
N PRO A 7 24.96 8.42 -4.85
CA PRO A 7 25.62 7.14 -4.72
C PRO A 7 25.04 6.36 -3.52
N LEU A 8 24.27 5.31 -3.81
CA LEU A 8 23.69 4.44 -2.80
C LEU A 8 24.72 3.40 -2.33
N LYS A 9 24.99 3.37 -1.03
CA LYS A 9 25.72 2.28 -0.37
C LYS A 9 24.73 1.39 0.37
N ALA A 10 24.77 0.09 0.10
CA ALA A 10 23.96 -0.91 0.79
C ALA A 10 24.79 -2.18 1.01
N PRO A 11 24.44 -3.02 2.01
CA PRO A 11 25.08 -4.31 2.20
C PRO A 11 24.98 -5.18 0.93
N GLU A 12 26.01 -5.97 0.65
CA GLU A 12 26.09 -6.81 -0.57
C GLU A 12 24.89 -7.77 -0.69
N SER A 13 24.45 -8.33 0.44
CA SER A 13 23.28 -9.23 0.48
C SER A 13 22.00 -8.53 -0.03
N ILE A 14 21.81 -7.26 0.30
CA ILE A 14 20.66 -6.45 -0.12
C ILE A 14 20.78 -6.09 -1.60
N LEU A 15 21.97 -5.66 -2.05
CA LEU A 15 22.22 -5.38 -3.47
C LEU A 15 21.99 -6.62 -4.34
N ALA A 16 22.44 -7.79 -3.90
CA ALA A 16 22.22 -9.05 -4.58
C ALA A 16 20.71 -9.39 -4.66
N ALA A 17 19.96 -9.17 -3.58
CA ALA A 17 18.51 -9.38 -3.58
C ALA A 17 17.79 -8.42 -4.53
N ALA A 18 18.14 -7.13 -4.52
CA ALA A 18 17.59 -6.12 -5.41
C ALA A 18 17.91 -6.41 -6.88
N ARG A 19 19.13 -6.89 -7.19
CA ARG A 19 19.50 -7.33 -8.55
C ARG A 19 18.65 -8.50 -9.03
N ARG A 20 18.42 -9.51 -8.17
CA ARG A 20 17.55 -10.64 -8.51
C ARG A 20 16.11 -10.17 -8.76
N ALA A 21 15.61 -9.22 -7.97
CA ALA A 21 14.28 -8.67 -8.17
C ALA A 21 14.17 -7.86 -9.48
N ALA A 22 15.09 -6.93 -9.70
CA ALA A 22 15.16 -6.16 -10.95
C ALA A 22 15.25 -7.05 -12.20
N ALA A 23 16.02 -8.14 -12.13
CA ALA A 23 16.13 -9.10 -13.23
C ALA A 23 14.82 -9.87 -13.48
N ARG A 24 14.09 -10.27 -12.44
CA ARG A 24 12.75 -10.89 -12.58
C ARG A 24 11.75 -9.93 -13.22
N ASP A 25 11.84 -8.65 -12.87
CA ASP A 25 10.93 -7.61 -13.34
C ASP A 25 11.36 -7.03 -14.71
N GLY A 26 12.51 -7.45 -15.25
CA GLY A 26 13.02 -7.01 -16.55
C GLY A 26 13.46 -5.54 -16.58
N VAL A 27 13.83 -4.96 -15.44
CA VAL A 27 14.21 -3.54 -15.30
C VAL A 27 15.66 -3.38 -14.83
N SER A 28 16.21 -2.18 -15.01
CA SER A 28 17.51 -1.85 -14.42
C SER A 28 17.45 -1.79 -12.90
N LEU A 29 18.56 -2.07 -12.22
CA LEU A 29 18.65 -1.96 -10.75
C LEU A 29 18.25 -0.56 -10.25
N ASN A 30 18.66 0.50 -10.94
CA ASN A 30 18.31 1.87 -10.55
C ASN A 30 16.81 2.14 -10.70
N GLN A 31 16.19 1.63 -11.76
CA GLN A 31 14.74 1.74 -11.94
C GLN A 31 14.00 0.98 -10.84
N PHE A 32 14.41 -0.25 -10.54
CA PHE A 32 13.86 -1.04 -9.45
C PHE A 32 13.96 -0.29 -8.11
N ILE A 33 15.13 0.25 -7.78
CA ILE A 33 15.34 1.03 -6.54
C ILE A 33 14.44 2.27 -6.50
N ASN A 34 14.33 3.00 -7.59
CA ASN A 34 13.49 4.20 -7.65
C ASN A 34 12.00 3.86 -7.48
N THR A 35 11.53 2.78 -8.10
CA THR A 35 10.16 2.30 -7.95
C THR A 35 9.90 1.85 -6.51
N ALA A 36 10.79 1.03 -5.93
CA ALA A 36 10.65 0.60 -4.53
C ALA A 36 10.68 1.78 -3.54
N LEU A 37 11.48 2.81 -3.81
CA LEU A 37 11.49 4.04 -3.02
C LEU A 37 10.16 4.78 -3.13
N ALA A 38 9.64 4.96 -4.35
CA ALA A 38 8.34 5.60 -4.58
C ALA A 38 7.21 4.82 -3.88
N GLU A 39 7.22 3.50 -3.94
CA GLU A 39 6.27 2.64 -3.22
C GLU A 39 6.36 2.83 -1.71
N LYS A 40 7.58 2.87 -1.13
CA LYS A 40 7.75 3.09 0.31
C LYS A 40 7.26 4.47 0.73
N VAL A 41 7.51 5.50 -0.06
CA VAL A 41 6.98 6.85 0.20
C VAL A 41 5.46 6.85 0.14
N ALA A 42 4.87 6.28 -0.91
CA ALA A 42 3.42 6.19 -1.04
C ALA A 42 2.76 5.42 0.12
N ALA A 43 3.40 4.34 0.59
CA ALA A 43 2.92 3.58 1.74
C ALA A 43 2.92 4.41 3.04
N LEU A 44 3.98 5.20 3.28
CA LEU A 44 4.07 6.08 4.46
C LEU A 44 3.04 7.21 4.39
N GLU A 45 2.85 7.82 3.21
CA GLU A 45 1.82 8.85 3.02
C GLU A 45 0.40 8.29 3.21
N ALA A 46 0.14 7.08 2.70
CA ALA A 46 -1.13 6.40 2.89
C ALA A 46 -1.40 6.13 4.37
N GLU A 47 -0.40 5.65 5.12
CA GLU A 47 -0.48 5.44 6.57
C GLU A 47 -0.87 6.74 7.31
N GLU A 48 -0.27 7.87 6.94
CA GLU A 48 -0.59 9.17 7.53
C GLU A 48 -2.04 9.59 7.24
N VAL A 49 -2.53 9.37 6.00
CA VAL A 49 -3.91 9.64 5.62
C VAL A 49 -4.88 8.82 6.48
N PHE A 50 -4.64 7.52 6.62
CA PHE A 50 -5.50 6.65 7.44
C PHE A 50 -5.45 7.04 8.91
N THR A 51 -4.27 7.32 9.46
CA THR A 51 -4.09 7.74 10.86
C THR A 51 -4.89 8.99 11.17
N ARG A 52 -4.78 10.02 10.32
CA ARG A 52 -5.52 11.28 10.48
C ARG A 52 -7.03 11.08 10.36
N ARG A 53 -7.49 10.25 9.41
CA ARG A 53 -8.93 9.94 9.27
C ARG A 53 -9.47 9.15 10.47
N ALA A 54 -8.70 8.19 10.97
CA ALA A 54 -9.04 7.38 12.13
C ALA A 54 -9.18 8.23 13.40
N ALA A 55 -8.37 9.27 13.57
CA ALA A 55 -8.46 10.21 14.69
C ALA A 55 -9.82 10.95 14.76
N HIS A 56 -10.53 11.04 13.64
CA HIS A 56 -11.86 11.65 13.55
C HIS A 56 -12.99 10.61 13.41
N ALA A 57 -12.67 9.32 13.49
CA ALA A 57 -13.66 8.27 13.32
C ALA A 57 -14.57 8.15 14.53
N ASP A 58 -15.88 8.08 14.28
CA ASP A 58 -16.89 7.79 15.28
C ASP A 58 -17.56 6.46 14.95
N LYS A 59 -17.21 5.43 15.72
CA LYS A 59 -17.74 4.07 15.53
C LYS A 59 -19.25 4.00 15.75
N ALA A 60 -19.78 4.76 16.71
CA ALA A 60 -21.21 4.74 16.99
C ALA A 60 -22.00 5.35 15.82
N ARG A 61 -21.55 6.49 15.28
CA ARG A 61 -22.15 7.09 14.08
C ARG A 61 -22.03 6.19 12.85
N PHE A 62 -20.92 5.49 12.70
CA PHE A 62 -20.73 4.52 11.61
C PHE A 62 -21.76 3.39 11.70
N LEU A 63 -21.93 2.77 12.88
CA LEU A 63 -22.90 1.70 13.08
C LEU A 63 -24.35 2.19 12.94
N ASP A 64 -24.67 3.39 13.44
CA ASP A 64 -25.99 4.00 13.26
C ASP A 64 -26.32 4.18 11.78
N ALA A 65 -25.36 4.64 10.96
CA ALA A 65 -25.54 4.77 9.52
C ALA A 65 -25.77 3.39 8.85
N LEU A 66 -25.03 2.35 9.26
CA LEU A 66 -25.22 1.00 8.75
C LEU A 66 -26.59 0.41 9.11
N HIS A 67 -27.08 0.62 10.33
CA HIS A 67 -28.40 0.13 10.76
C HIS A 67 -29.56 0.77 9.97
N ARG A 68 -29.35 1.94 9.36
CA ARG A 68 -30.35 2.55 8.47
C ARG A 68 -30.41 1.90 7.09
N ILE A 69 -29.37 1.14 6.72
CA ILE A 69 -29.40 0.34 5.50
C ILE A 69 -30.37 -0.81 5.78
N GLY A 70 -31.43 -0.88 4.97
CA GLY A 70 -32.51 -1.84 5.14
C GLY A 70 -32.03 -3.30 5.03
N PRO A 71 -32.89 -4.27 5.37
CA PRO A 71 -32.55 -5.69 5.45
C PRO A 71 -32.42 -6.36 4.06
N GLU A 72 -31.94 -5.63 3.06
CA GLU A 72 -31.73 -6.16 1.73
C GLU A 72 -30.77 -7.35 1.82
N PRO A 73 -31.15 -8.53 1.31
CA PRO A 73 -30.25 -9.67 1.31
C PRO A 73 -28.97 -9.36 0.52
N PRO A 74 -27.85 -10.05 0.83
CA PRO A 74 -26.66 -9.96 0.00
C PRO A 74 -26.99 -10.25 -1.47
N ARG A 75 -26.31 -9.55 -2.38
CA ARG A 75 -26.43 -9.85 -3.81
C ARG A 75 -25.83 -11.24 -4.09
N PRO A 76 -26.25 -11.91 -5.18
CA PRO A 76 -25.64 -13.16 -5.58
C PRO A 76 -24.11 -13.03 -5.72
N GLY A 77 -23.35 -13.80 -4.95
CA GLY A 77 -21.88 -13.76 -4.86
C GLY A 77 -21.32 -12.98 -3.67
N ASP A 78 -22.13 -12.17 -2.98
CA ASP A 78 -21.77 -11.43 -1.76
C ASP A 78 -22.20 -12.17 -0.48
N GLU A 79 -22.67 -13.42 -0.60
CA GLU A 79 -23.05 -14.21 0.56
C GLU A 79 -21.82 -14.56 1.40
N LEU A 80 -21.97 -14.53 2.74
CA LEU A 80 -20.93 -15.02 3.63
C LEU A 80 -20.69 -16.52 3.37
N PRO A 81 -19.43 -16.99 3.45
CA PRO A 81 -19.14 -18.42 3.41
C PRO A 81 -19.98 -19.15 4.45
N ARG A 82 -20.54 -20.30 4.08
CA ARG A 82 -21.21 -21.18 5.05
C ARG A 82 -20.11 -21.91 5.82
N ASP A 83 -20.15 -21.81 7.15
CA ASP A 83 -19.28 -22.55 8.08
C ASP A 83 -19.39 -24.07 7.89
#